data_AF-A0A7S3V5X9-F1
#
_entry.id   AF-A0A7S3V5X9-F1
#
_cell.length_a   1.000
_cell.length_b   1.000
_cell.length_c   1.000
_cell.angle_alpha   90.00
_cell.angle_beta   90.00
_cell.angle_gamma   90.00
#
_symmetry.space_group_name_H-M   'P 1'
#
loop_
_entity.id
_entity.type
_entity.pdbx_description
1 polymer ?
#
loop_
_entity_poly.entity_id
_entity_poly.type
_entity_poly.pdbx_seq_one_letter_code
_entity_poly.pdbx_strand_id
1 'polypeptide(L)'
;ILKTTAVSQTNPSIDVLLPNNQTMQSSHTASLPIPSLPASATKAHVFSSLASGSLLSVGKLCDHRCTAIFTKNKVTIHKSNNIDITATAPPILQGTRDAPLQPLYKINLPPLRPTPRAAANAIIHNPSIRNRVAFYHAAMFSPTVTTWTKAVRNNFLHGWPELTTTQITKYAPNSLATIKGHQHAIRSNIQSTKSGKPRTLPLSYAAAANPVIQVKKEEYSESPSVRTNNVFVCTQEITGKAFSDQTGKFVCPSSSGNNYVFILYDYDSNTIHARAIPSRTKLQLLTAYDSIVKELTARGFKPRLQRLDNEISEDMEHYMLQEDIAFQLTPAGLHRRNLAERAIQTFKNHFIAGLC
;
A
#
# COMPACT_ATOMS: atom_id res chain seq x y z
N ILE A 1 -50.27 21.79 -26.59
CA ILE A 1 -49.88 21.38 -27.97
C ILE A 1 -49.74 22.66 -28.78
N LEU A 2 -48.58 22.91 -29.38
CA LEU A 2 -48.35 24.13 -30.17
C LEU A 2 -49.20 24.08 -31.45
N LYS A 3 -50.03 25.10 -31.68
CA LYS A 3 -50.79 25.24 -32.94
C LYS A 3 -49.85 25.75 -34.03
N THR A 4 -49.89 25.16 -35.23
CA THR A 4 -49.07 25.55 -36.39
C THR A 4 -49.94 26.22 -37.46
N THR A 5 -49.38 27.14 -38.24
CA THR A 5 -50.15 27.97 -39.19
C THR A 5 -49.90 27.66 -40.67
N ALA A 6 -48.83 26.94 -41.00
CA ALA A 6 -48.54 26.47 -42.36
C ALA A 6 -47.82 25.13 -42.29
N VAL A 7 -48.21 24.15 -43.12
CA VAL A 7 -47.64 22.80 -43.16
C VAL A 7 -47.26 22.47 -44.60
N SER A 8 -46.02 22.02 -44.83
CA SER A 8 -45.54 21.55 -46.14
C SER A 8 -44.81 20.22 -45.98
N GLN A 9 -44.73 19.43 -47.05
CA GLN A 9 -43.96 18.17 -47.05
C GLN A 9 -42.48 18.46 -46.72
N THR A 10 -41.87 17.67 -45.83
CA THR A 10 -40.48 17.89 -45.37
C THR A 10 -39.47 17.73 -46.50
N ASN A 11 -38.65 18.76 -46.72
CA ASN A 11 -37.43 18.66 -47.51
C ASN A 11 -36.33 19.58 -46.93
N PRO A 12 -35.20 19.05 -46.40
CA PRO A 12 -34.93 17.64 -46.12
C PRO A 12 -35.72 17.10 -44.91
N SER A 13 -35.94 15.79 -44.86
CA SER A 13 -36.43 15.09 -43.66
C SER A 13 -35.35 15.03 -42.58
N ILE A 14 -35.76 14.97 -41.31
CA ILE A 14 -34.85 14.84 -40.18
C ILE A 14 -35.18 13.56 -39.42
N ASP A 15 -34.12 12.85 -39.06
CA ASP A 15 -34.17 11.62 -38.27
C ASP A 15 -33.78 11.91 -36.82
N VAL A 16 -34.60 11.43 -35.89
CA VAL A 16 -34.39 11.61 -34.45
C VAL A 16 -34.32 10.24 -33.79
N LEU A 17 -33.20 9.97 -33.10
CA LEU A 17 -33.04 8.79 -32.28
C LEU A 17 -33.80 8.96 -30.95
N LEU A 18 -34.63 7.98 -30.61
CA LEU A 18 -35.40 7.94 -29.38
C LEU A 18 -34.63 7.22 -28.26
N PRO A 19 -34.96 7.45 -26.98
CA PRO A 19 -34.33 6.77 -25.86
C PRO A 19 -34.44 5.23 -25.86
N ASN A 20 -35.39 4.68 -26.63
CA ASN A 20 -35.56 3.24 -26.83
C ASN A 20 -34.72 2.68 -28.01
N ASN A 21 -33.74 3.44 -28.50
CA ASN A 21 -32.90 3.15 -29.67
C ASN A 21 -33.64 3.00 -31.01
N GLN A 22 -34.91 3.43 -31.12
CA GLN A 22 -35.61 3.51 -32.40
C GLN A 22 -35.41 4.88 -33.04
N THR A 23 -35.47 4.95 -34.37
CA THR A 23 -35.37 6.21 -35.12
C THR A 23 -36.74 6.65 -35.63
N MET A 24 -37.05 7.93 -35.50
CA MET A 24 -38.28 8.55 -35.99
C MET A 24 -37.95 9.57 -37.06
N GLN A 25 -38.65 9.52 -38.20
CA GLN A 25 -38.49 10.48 -39.30
C GLN A 25 -39.58 11.56 -39.27
N SER A 26 -39.21 12.79 -39.63
CA SER A 26 -40.17 13.90 -39.73
C SER A 26 -41.08 13.73 -40.95
N SER A 27 -42.38 13.97 -40.78
CA SER A 27 -43.38 13.88 -41.86
C SER A 27 -43.58 15.20 -42.61
N HIS A 28 -43.61 16.32 -41.88
CA HIS A 28 -43.90 17.65 -42.43
C HIS A 28 -43.07 18.72 -41.72
N THR A 29 -42.89 19.85 -42.39
CA THR A 29 -42.35 21.06 -41.78
C THR A 29 -43.51 22.01 -41.53
N ALA A 30 -43.50 22.66 -40.38
CA ALA A 30 -44.50 23.66 -40.05
C ALA A 30 -43.89 24.94 -39.47
N SER A 31 -44.62 26.05 -39.52
CA SER A 31 -44.22 27.30 -38.88
C SER A 31 -44.98 27.51 -37.57
N LEU A 32 -44.25 27.87 -36.52
CA LEU A 32 -44.81 28.24 -35.22
C LEU A 32 -45.29 29.71 -35.24
N PRO A 33 -46.51 30.01 -34.76
CA PRO A 33 -47.04 31.37 -34.74
C PRO A 33 -46.48 32.15 -33.56
N ILE A 34 -45.19 32.53 -33.65
CA ILE A 34 -44.50 33.36 -32.66
C ILE A 34 -44.08 34.66 -33.35
N PRO A 35 -44.93 35.71 -33.35
CA PRO A 35 -44.73 36.91 -34.16
C PRO A 35 -43.42 37.67 -33.89
N SER A 36 -42.87 37.55 -32.67
CA SER A 36 -41.63 38.21 -32.24
C SER A 36 -40.35 37.51 -32.71
N LEU A 37 -40.47 36.40 -33.45
CA LEU A 37 -39.35 35.60 -33.95
C LEU A 37 -39.36 35.50 -35.48
N PRO A 38 -38.17 35.48 -36.13
CA PRO A 38 -38.08 35.32 -37.57
C PRO A 38 -38.45 33.89 -38.01
N ALA A 39 -38.84 33.74 -39.29
CA ALA A 39 -39.24 32.46 -39.87
C ALA A 39 -38.19 31.34 -39.70
N SER A 40 -36.90 31.69 -39.71
CA SER A 40 -35.79 30.75 -39.46
C SER A 40 -35.84 30.15 -38.05
N ALA A 41 -36.28 30.92 -37.05
CA ALA A 41 -36.42 30.49 -35.66
C ALA A 41 -37.71 29.69 -35.40
N THR A 42 -38.77 29.96 -36.17
CA THR A 42 -40.10 29.36 -35.98
C THR A 42 -40.36 28.12 -36.83
N LYS A 43 -39.43 27.73 -37.72
CA LYS A 43 -39.49 26.45 -38.44
C LYS A 43 -39.46 25.27 -37.47
N ALA A 44 -40.46 24.40 -37.54
CA ALA A 44 -40.62 23.19 -36.74
C ALA A 44 -40.78 21.96 -37.64
N HIS A 45 -40.42 20.79 -37.10
CA HIS A 45 -40.59 19.50 -37.75
C HIS A 45 -41.70 18.73 -37.05
N VAL A 46 -42.62 18.15 -37.82
CA VAL A 46 -43.80 17.44 -37.34
C VAL A 46 -43.56 15.95 -37.42
N PHE A 47 -43.68 15.28 -36.27
CA PHE A 47 -43.52 13.85 -36.12
C PHE A 47 -44.84 13.23 -35.70
N SER A 48 -45.34 12.25 -36.46
CA SER A 48 -46.65 11.62 -36.22
C SER A 48 -46.69 10.75 -34.96
N SER A 49 -45.56 10.18 -34.56
CA SER A 49 -45.44 9.23 -33.44
C SER A 49 -44.96 9.85 -32.13
N LEU A 50 -44.83 11.18 -32.03
CA LEU A 50 -44.41 11.86 -30.80
C LEU A 50 -45.59 12.01 -29.83
N ALA A 51 -45.77 11.03 -28.94
CA ALA A 51 -46.97 10.87 -28.11
C ALA A 51 -47.12 11.88 -26.94
N SER A 52 -46.07 12.62 -26.56
CA SER A 52 -46.01 13.34 -25.26
C SER A 52 -46.01 14.87 -25.33
N GLY A 53 -46.15 15.47 -26.51
CA GLY A 53 -46.26 16.94 -26.68
C GLY A 53 -45.23 17.55 -27.62
N SER A 54 -45.19 18.88 -27.69
CA SER A 54 -44.29 19.62 -28.58
C SER A 54 -42.95 19.92 -27.90
N LEU A 55 -41.84 19.62 -28.56
CA LEU A 55 -40.50 19.97 -28.08
C LEU A 55 -40.03 21.29 -28.71
N LEU A 56 -39.45 22.16 -27.88
CA LEU A 56 -38.93 23.46 -28.32
C LEU A 56 -37.40 23.47 -28.18
N SER A 57 -36.70 23.70 -29.29
CA SER A 57 -35.23 23.81 -29.29
C SER A 57 -34.80 25.16 -28.71
N VAL A 58 -34.32 25.15 -27.47
CA VAL A 58 -33.79 26.33 -26.78
C VAL A 58 -32.57 26.88 -27.51
N GLY A 59 -31.65 26.01 -27.96
CA GLY A 59 -30.46 26.42 -28.70
C GLY A 59 -30.81 27.22 -29.96
N LYS A 60 -31.84 26.79 -30.71
CA LYS A 60 -32.32 27.49 -31.90
C LYS A 60 -32.86 28.89 -31.59
N LEU A 61 -33.52 29.07 -30.44
CA LEU A 61 -33.97 30.39 -29.99
C LEU A 61 -32.79 31.27 -29.56
N CYS A 62 -31.81 30.69 -28.85
CA CYS A 62 -30.59 31.36 -28.47
C CYS A 62 -29.78 31.85 -29.67
N ASP A 63 -29.73 31.06 -30.76
CA ASP A 63 -29.09 31.45 -32.03
C ASP A 63 -29.73 32.72 -32.65
N HIS A 64 -30.99 32.99 -32.31
CA HIS A 64 -31.74 34.16 -32.75
C HIS A 64 -31.84 35.25 -31.66
N ARG A 65 -30.78 35.40 -30.86
CA ARG A 65 -30.61 36.44 -29.82
C ARG A 65 -31.74 36.46 -28.78
N CYS A 66 -32.13 35.27 -28.35
CA CYS A 66 -33.03 35.10 -27.22
C CYS A 66 -32.28 34.51 -26.02
N THR A 67 -32.71 34.88 -24.83
CA THR A 67 -32.22 34.35 -23.56
C THR A 67 -33.34 33.55 -22.91
N ALA A 68 -33.05 32.29 -22.59
CA ALA A 68 -33.99 31.39 -21.91
C ALA A 68 -33.68 31.31 -20.41
N ILE A 69 -34.68 31.53 -19.57
CA ILE A 69 -34.55 31.44 -18.11
C ILE A 69 -35.41 30.28 -17.61
N PHE A 70 -34.76 29.32 -16.96
CA PHE A 70 -35.40 28.19 -16.32
C PHE A 70 -35.44 28.42 -14.81
N THR A 71 -36.62 28.36 -14.23
CA THR A 71 -36.83 28.36 -12.78
C THR A 71 -37.46 27.03 -12.37
N LYS A 72 -37.63 26.81 -11.06
CA LYS A 72 -38.24 25.57 -10.52
C LYS A 72 -39.54 25.17 -11.24
N ASN A 73 -40.38 26.15 -11.60
CA ASN A 73 -41.73 25.89 -12.11
C ASN A 73 -42.05 26.58 -13.44
N LYS A 74 -41.14 27.39 -14.00
CA LYS A 74 -41.43 28.22 -15.19
C LYS A 74 -40.22 28.32 -16.12
N VAL A 75 -40.52 28.46 -17.41
CA VAL A 75 -39.56 28.79 -18.47
C VAL A 75 -40.01 30.06 -19.15
N THR A 76 -39.12 31.05 -19.28
CA THR A 76 -39.39 32.28 -20.02
C THR A 76 -38.32 32.51 -21.09
N ILE A 77 -38.73 33.08 -22.23
CA ILE A 77 -37.84 33.41 -23.35
C ILE A 77 -37.93 34.92 -23.59
N HIS A 78 -36.80 35.61 -23.48
CA HIS A 78 -36.70 37.06 -23.68
C HIS A 78 -35.78 37.35 -24.86
N LYS A 79 -35.95 38.50 -25.53
CA LYS A 79 -34.89 39.00 -26.40
C LYS A 79 -33.73 39.45 -25.53
N SER A 80 -32.50 39.12 -25.94
CA SER A 80 -31.32 39.35 -25.10
C SER A 80 -31.07 40.84 -24.77
N ASN A 81 -31.61 41.76 -25.56
CA ASN A 81 -31.55 43.21 -25.30
C ASN A 81 -32.65 43.73 -24.36
N ASN A 82 -33.64 42.90 -24.01
CA ASN A 82 -34.76 43.29 -23.15
C ASN A 82 -34.59 42.77 -21.71
N ILE A 83 -33.44 42.20 -21.38
CA ILE A 83 -33.18 41.60 -20.08
C ILE A 83 -31.72 41.82 -19.67
N ASP A 84 -31.53 42.13 -18.40
CA ASP A 84 -30.21 42.16 -17.76
C ASP A 84 -30.19 41.10 -16.65
N ILE A 85 -29.13 40.32 -16.57
CA ILE A 85 -28.99 39.18 -15.64
C ILE A 85 -27.71 39.37 -14.85
N THR A 86 -27.85 39.76 -13.58
CA THR A 86 -26.74 39.84 -12.63
C THR A 86 -26.80 38.67 -11.66
N ALA A 87 -25.76 37.84 -11.66
CA ALA A 87 -25.62 36.76 -10.67
C ALA A 87 -25.00 37.30 -9.38
N THR A 88 -25.56 36.94 -8.23
CA THR A 88 -25.02 37.31 -6.90
C THR A 88 -23.80 36.48 -6.50
N ALA A 89 -23.55 35.38 -7.20
CA ALA A 89 -22.47 34.43 -6.94
C ALA A 89 -22.03 33.76 -8.26
N PRO A 90 -20.81 33.19 -8.33
CA PRO A 90 -20.38 32.44 -9.52
C PRO A 90 -21.27 31.22 -9.79
N PRO A 91 -21.45 30.83 -11.07
CA PRO A 91 -22.28 29.69 -11.43
C PRO A 91 -21.68 28.36 -10.95
N ILE A 92 -22.54 27.43 -10.51
CA ILE A 92 -22.12 26.09 -10.06
C ILE A 92 -21.60 25.24 -11.23
N LEU A 93 -22.18 25.40 -12.42
CA LEU A 93 -21.74 24.77 -13.67
C LEU A 93 -21.71 25.83 -14.77
N GLN A 94 -20.65 25.82 -15.56
CA GLN A 94 -20.50 26.71 -16.71
C GLN A 94 -20.15 25.89 -17.94
N GLY A 95 -20.72 26.28 -19.07
CA GLY A 95 -20.44 25.67 -20.35
C GLY A 95 -20.53 26.68 -21.49
N THR A 96 -19.98 26.31 -22.63
CA THR A 96 -20.04 27.11 -23.86
C THR A 96 -20.70 26.31 -24.97
N ARG A 97 -21.21 27.02 -25.97
CA ARG A 97 -21.75 26.43 -27.19
C ARG A 97 -21.32 27.29 -28.37
N ASP A 98 -20.62 26.66 -29.31
CA ASP A 98 -20.16 27.31 -30.54
C ASP A 98 -21.07 26.92 -31.69
N ALA A 99 -22.19 27.64 -31.87
CA ALA A 99 -23.07 27.43 -33.01
C ALA A 99 -22.42 27.98 -34.30
N PRO A 100 -22.59 27.34 -35.47
CA PRO A 100 -23.40 26.14 -35.74
C PRO A 100 -22.63 24.81 -35.60
N LEU A 101 -21.32 24.85 -35.32
CA LEU A 101 -20.41 23.70 -35.29
C LEU A 101 -20.72 22.73 -34.14
N GLN A 102 -21.21 23.22 -33.01
CA GLN A 102 -21.56 22.46 -31.82
C GLN A 102 -23.03 22.70 -31.46
N PRO A 103 -23.94 21.77 -31.79
CA PRO A 103 -25.37 21.94 -31.52
C PRO A 103 -25.72 21.81 -30.03
N LEU A 104 -24.84 21.21 -29.22
CA LEU A 104 -25.02 20.98 -27.79
C LEU A 104 -24.06 21.83 -26.94
N TYR A 105 -24.48 22.16 -25.73
CA TYR A 105 -23.66 22.86 -24.75
C TYR A 105 -22.62 21.92 -24.12
N LYS A 106 -21.34 22.32 -24.11
CA LYS A 106 -20.28 21.60 -23.42
C LYS A 106 -20.11 22.18 -22.01
N ILE A 107 -20.37 21.37 -20.98
CA ILE A 107 -20.24 21.77 -19.58
C ILE A 107 -18.87 21.36 -19.07
N ASN A 108 -18.14 22.30 -18.45
CA ASN A 108 -16.93 21.98 -17.71
C ASN A 108 -17.33 21.50 -16.31
N LEU A 109 -17.14 20.20 -16.05
CA LEU A 109 -17.32 19.65 -14.72
C LEU A 109 -16.14 20.09 -13.83
N PRO A 110 -16.39 20.48 -12.57
CA PRO A 110 -15.30 20.78 -11.64
C PRO A 110 -14.41 19.55 -11.49
N PRO A 111 -13.07 19.71 -11.45
CA PRO A 111 -12.17 18.58 -11.25
C PRO A 111 -12.53 17.90 -9.94
N LEU A 112 -12.73 16.58 -10.00
CA LEU A 112 -12.96 15.76 -8.81
C LEU A 112 -11.78 16.00 -7.85
N ARG A 113 -12.06 16.54 -6.66
CA ARG A 113 -11.07 16.61 -5.58
C ARG A 113 -10.50 15.20 -5.40
N PRO A 114 -9.16 15.01 -5.38
CA PRO A 114 -8.59 13.68 -5.24
C PRO A 114 -8.97 13.13 -3.86
N THR A 115 -9.99 12.26 -3.83
CA THR A 115 -10.14 11.29 -2.75
C THR A 115 -8.85 10.49 -2.66
N PRO A 116 -8.31 10.20 -1.46
CA PRO A 116 -7.17 9.29 -1.33
C PRO A 116 -7.60 7.93 -1.88
N ARG A 117 -7.27 7.67 -3.15
CA ARG A 117 -7.42 6.36 -3.74
C ARG A 117 -6.43 5.48 -3.02
N ALA A 118 -6.93 4.44 -2.35
CA ALA A 118 -6.16 3.22 -2.17
C ALA A 118 -5.81 2.73 -3.58
N ALA A 119 -4.63 3.14 -4.07
CA ALA A 119 -4.09 2.62 -5.30
C ALA A 119 -3.61 1.21 -5.00
N ALA A 120 -4.46 0.22 -5.25
CA ALA A 120 -3.93 -1.06 -5.69
C ALA A 120 -3.27 -0.77 -7.04
N ASN A 121 -1.93 -0.74 -7.06
CA ASN A 121 -1.17 -0.70 -8.31
C ASN A 121 -1.52 -1.97 -9.08
N ALA A 122 -2.57 -1.93 -9.91
CA ALA A 122 -2.74 -2.91 -10.96
C ALA A 122 -1.55 -2.71 -11.90
N ILE A 123 -0.61 -3.66 -11.85
CA ILE A 123 0.52 -3.70 -12.77
C ILE A 123 -0.05 -3.92 -14.18
N ILE A 124 -0.21 -2.84 -14.94
CA ILE A 124 -0.70 -2.86 -16.35
C ILE A 124 0.37 -3.43 -17.30
N HIS A 125 1.61 -3.62 -16.83
CA HIS A 125 2.71 -4.11 -17.64
C HIS A 125 3.21 -5.43 -17.07
N ASN A 126 3.03 -6.57 -17.77
CA ASN A 126 3.67 -7.83 -17.38
C ASN A 126 5.20 -7.64 -17.42
N PRO A 127 5.88 -7.41 -16.28
CA PRO A 127 7.30 -7.14 -16.30
C PRO A 127 8.01 -8.44 -16.70
N SER A 128 9.12 -8.34 -17.45
CA SER A 128 9.94 -9.53 -17.72
C SER A 128 10.22 -10.27 -16.40
N ILE A 129 10.34 -11.60 -16.43
CA ILE A 129 10.59 -12.40 -15.22
C ILE A 129 11.79 -11.82 -14.44
N ARG A 130 12.82 -11.34 -15.14
CA ARG A 130 13.97 -10.65 -14.55
C ARG A 130 13.58 -9.37 -13.81
N ASN A 131 12.77 -8.50 -14.40
CA ASN A 131 12.33 -7.26 -13.77
C ASN A 131 11.42 -7.54 -12.56
N ARG A 132 10.58 -8.58 -12.63
CA ARG A 132 9.76 -9.02 -11.51
C ARG A 132 10.61 -9.51 -10.34
N VAL A 133 11.58 -10.39 -10.61
CA VAL A 133 12.52 -10.89 -9.60
C VAL A 133 13.34 -9.73 -9.02
N ALA A 134 13.81 -8.79 -9.83
CA ALA A 134 14.52 -7.61 -9.35
C ALA A 134 13.64 -6.71 -8.47
N PHE A 135 12.39 -6.47 -8.87
CA PHE A 135 11.42 -5.72 -8.07
C PHE A 135 11.16 -6.40 -6.73
N TYR A 136 10.96 -7.72 -6.73
CA TYR A 136 10.73 -8.49 -5.52
C TYR A 136 11.91 -8.47 -4.57
N HIS A 137 13.11 -8.66 -5.13
CA HIS A 137 14.34 -8.56 -4.37
C HIS A 137 14.50 -7.20 -3.70
N ALA A 138 14.27 -6.11 -4.44
CA ALA A 138 14.32 -4.75 -3.90
C ALA A 138 13.23 -4.48 -2.84
N ALA A 139 12.00 -4.97 -3.05
CA ALA A 139 10.88 -4.81 -2.12
C ALA A 139 11.13 -5.49 -0.77
N MET A 140 11.97 -6.53 -0.73
CA MET A 140 12.40 -7.20 0.50
C MET A 140 13.74 -6.68 1.04
N PHE A 141 14.18 -5.47 0.65
CA PHE A 141 15.46 -4.89 1.05
C PHE A 141 16.67 -5.75 0.66
N SER A 142 16.62 -6.27 -0.57
CA SER A 142 17.76 -6.92 -1.23
C SER A 142 18.40 -8.05 -0.41
N PRO A 143 17.62 -9.06 0.06
CA PRO A 143 18.14 -10.13 0.90
C PRO A 143 19.18 -10.98 0.17
N THR A 144 19.97 -11.75 0.91
CA THR A 144 20.87 -12.73 0.30
C THR A 144 20.07 -13.80 -0.45
N VAL A 145 20.60 -14.26 -1.59
CA VAL A 145 19.94 -15.28 -2.43
C VAL A 145 19.65 -16.56 -1.65
N THR A 146 20.54 -16.94 -0.71
CA THR A 146 20.37 -18.11 0.15
C THR A 146 19.17 -17.96 1.09
N THR A 147 19.06 -16.83 1.79
CA THR A 147 17.93 -16.54 2.70
C THR A 147 16.62 -16.44 1.92
N TRP A 148 16.65 -15.77 0.76
CA TRP A 148 15.48 -15.61 -0.08
C TRP A 148 14.96 -16.96 -0.61
N THR A 149 15.86 -17.81 -1.12
CA THR A 149 15.52 -19.15 -1.59
C THR A 149 14.97 -20.02 -0.45
N LYS A 150 15.55 -19.91 0.76
CA LYS A 150 15.05 -20.62 1.95
C LYS A 150 13.63 -20.17 2.31
N ALA A 151 13.34 -18.87 2.25
CA ALA A 151 12.01 -18.32 2.54
C ALA A 151 10.94 -18.83 1.54
N VAL A 152 11.28 -18.92 0.25
CA VAL A 152 10.37 -19.51 -0.76
C VAL A 152 10.15 -21.00 -0.50
N ARG A 153 11.20 -21.78 -0.19
CA ARG A 153 11.06 -23.21 0.13
C ARG A 153 10.21 -23.46 1.37
N ASN A 154 10.31 -22.58 2.37
CA ASN A 154 9.51 -22.64 3.59
C ASN A 154 8.10 -22.05 3.41
N ASN A 155 7.70 -21.70 2.19
CA ASN A 155 6.40 -21.14 1.84
C ASN A 155 6.04 -19.82 2.56
N PHE A 156 7.04 -19.05 3.02
CA PHE A 156 6.82 -17.74 3.64
C PHE A 156 6.39 -16.66 2.64
N LEU A 157 6.67 -16.87 1.35
CA LEU A 157 6.35 -15.94 0.26
C LEU A 157 5.22 -16.46 -0.63
N HIS A 158 4.30 -17.27 -0.10
CA HIS A 158 3.22 -17.89 -0.87
C HIS A 158 2.36 -16.88 -1.66
N GLY A 159 2.11 -15.70 -1.10
CA GLY A 159 1.33 -14.64 -1.74
C GLY A 159 2.02 -13.90 -2.88
N TRP A 160 3.28 -14.24 -3.22
CA TRP A 160 4.06 -13.57 -4.25
C TRP A 160 3.87 -14.31 -5.58
N PRO A 161 3.22 -13.67 -6.57
CA PRO A 161 2.82 -14.38 -7.77
C PRO A 161 4.04 -14.81 -8.60
N GLU A 162 4.01 -16.06 -9.07
CA GLU A 162 5.03 -16.64 -9.95
C GLU A 162 6.46 -16.42 -9.46
N LEU A 163 6.70 -16.64 -8.16
CA LEU A 163 8.02 -16.58 -7.53
C LEU A 163 8.48 -18.00 -7.16
N THR A 164 9.47 -18.51 -7.90
CA THR A 164 10.05 -19.84 -7.67
C THR A 164 11.55 -19.75 -7.39
N THR A 165 12.08 -20.76 -6.70
CA THR A 165 13.51 -20.87 -6.40
C THR A 165 14.37 -20.90 -7.67
N THR A 166 13.88 -21.52 -8.75
CA THR A 166 14.57 -21.60 -10.05
C THR A 166 14.64 -20.25 -10.75
N GLN A 167 13.58 -19.44 -10.67
CA GLN A 167 13.60 -18.08 -11.20
C GLN A 167 14.53 -17.19 -10.39
N ILE A 168 14.56 -17.32 -9.06
CA ILE A 168 15.49 -16.60 -8.20
C ILE A 168 16.93 -16.94 -8.57
N THR A 169 17.30 -18.21 -8.64
CA THR A 169 18.70 -18.58 -8.96
C THR A 169 19.12 -18.17 -10.36
N LYS A 170 18.20 -18.20 -11.33
CA LYS A 170 18.48 -17.84 -12.73
C LYS A 170 18.52 -16.32 -12.98
N TYR A 171 17.69 -15.56 -12.27
CA TYR A 171 17.50 -14.12 -12.51
C TYR A 171 17.83 -13.25 -11.30
N ALA A 172 18.48 -13.79 -10.27
CA ALA A 172 18.88 -13.03 -9.07
C ALA A 172 19.68 -11.79 -9.48
N PRO A 173 19.27 -10.60 -9.02
CA PRO A 173 20.05 -9.40 -9.26
C PRO A 173 21.34 -9.44 -8.43
N ASN A 174 22.48 -9.21 -9.08
CA ASN A 174 23.75 -8.95 -8.39
C ASN A 174 23.73 -7.52 -7.82
N SER A 175 22.88 -7.27 -6.83
CA SER A 175 22.67 -5.93 -6.30
C SER A 175 23.84 -5.48 -5.43
N LEU A 176 24.28 -4.24 -5.62
CA LEU A 176 25.26 -3.60 -4.72
C LEU A 176 24.70 -3.48 -3.30
N ALA A 177 23.38 -3.35 -3.16
CA ALA A 177 22.67 -3.32 -1.89
C ALA A 177 22.90 -4.58 -1.05
N THR A 178 22.73 -5.77 -1.64
CA THR A 178 23.00 -7.05 -0.95
C THR A 178 24.45 -7.14 -0.50
N ILE A 179 25.40 -6.72 -1.35
CA ILE A 179 26.83 -6.76 -1.04
C ILE A 179 27.11 -5.84 0.16
N LYS A 180 26.68 -4.57 0.10
CA LYS A 180 26.93 -3.58 1.15
C LYS A 180 26.28 -3.94 2.49
N GLY A 181 25.04 -4.43 2.47
CA GLY A 181 24.30 -4.72 3.70
C GLY A 181 24.61 -6.08 4.32
N HIS A 182 25.02 -7.08 3.54
CA HIS A 182 25.14 -8.47 4.02
C HIS A 182 26.56 -9.06 3.95
N GLN A 183 27.56 -8.31 3.50
CA GLN A 183 28.94 -8.75 3.57
C GLN A 183 29.50 -8.58 4.99
N HIS A 184 30.00 -9.67 5.56
CA HIS A 184 30.67 -9.66 6.87
C HIS A 184 32.18 -9.80 6.71
N ALA A 185 32.92 -9.08 7.54
CA ALA A 185 34.35 -9.32 7.69
C ALA A 185 34.58 -10.77 8.17
N ILE A 186 35.50 -11.46 7.50
CA ILE A 186 35.96 -12.78 7.93
C ILE A 186 36.61 -12.62 9.31
N ARG A 187 36.29 -13.50 10.26
CA ARG A 187 36.90 -13.43 11.60
C ARG A 187 38.41 -13.66 11.47
N SER A 188 39.19 -12.88 12.21
CA SER A 188 40.63 -13.10 12.33
C SER A 188 40.90 -14.49 12.92
N ASN A 189 42.05 -15.08 12.57
CA ASN A 189 42.53 -16.37 13.07
C ASN A 189 41.72 -17.62 12.63
N ILE A 190 40.86 -17.55 11.60
CA ILE A 190 40.20 -18.76 11.04
C ILE A 190 41.22 -19.75 10.45
N GLN A 191 42.35 -19.24 9.94
CA GLN A 191 43.49 -20.05 9.47
C GLN A 191 44.70 -19.94 10.41
N SER A 192 44.46 -19.97 11.72
CA SER A 192 45.57 -20.00 12.69
C SER A 192 46.33 -21.32 12.57
N THR A 193 47.58 -21.27 12.10
CA THR A 193 48.51 -22.40 12.05
C THR A 193 49.20 -22.68 13.39
N LYS A 194 48.81 -21.98 14.47
CA LYS A 194 49.35 -22.22 15.80
C LYS A 194 48.81 -23.53 16.39
N SER A 195 49.63 -24.58 16.35
CA SER A 195 49.45 -25.79 17.16
C SER A 195 49.56 -25.42 18.64
N GLY A 196 48.45 -25.34 19.40
CA GLY A 196 48.59 -25.09 20.83
C GLY A 196 47.34 -24.74 21.64
N LYS A 197 46.94 -25.72 22.46
CA LYS A 197 46.03 -25.71 23.62
C LYS A 197 44.52 -25.79 23.33
N PRO A 198 43.81 -26.77 23.94
CA PRO A 198 42.36 -26.78 24.01
C PRO A 198 41.88 -25.46 24.61
N ARG A 199 40.81 -24.91 24.04
CA ARG A 199 40.12 -23.73 24.57
C ARG A 199 39.54 -24.07 25.95
N THR A 200 40.30 -23.83 27.02
CA THR A 200 39.74 -23.68 28.36
C THR A 200 38.90 -22.42 28.34
N LEU A 201 37.57 -22.59 28.28
CA LEU A 201 36.65 -21.52 28.63
C LEU A 201 37.00 -21.09 30.07
N PRO A 202 37.14 -19.79 30.38
CA PRO A 202 37.35 -19.35 31.75
C PRO A 202 36.22 -19.86 32.63
N LEU A 203 36.62 -20.57 33.69
CA LEU A 203 35.77 -21.14 34.74
C LEU A 203 35.15 -19.98 35.54
N SER A 204 34.01 -19.45 35.11
CA SER A 204 33.17 -18.60 35.99
C SER A 204 31.66 -18.77 35.79
N TYR A 205 31.22 -19.79 35.04
CA TYR A 205 29.78 -20.09 34.88
C TYR A 205 29.49 -21.60 34.90
N ALA A 206 30.13 -22.33 35.80
CA ALA A 206 29.79 -23.72 36.11
C ALA A 206 28.87 -23.80 37.34
N ALA A 207 27.70 -23.16 37.24
CA ALA A 207 26.54 -23.46 38.07
C ALA A 207 25.30 -23.14 37.22
N ALA A 208 24.61 -24.18 36.76
CA ALA A 208 23.41 -24.20 35.90
C ALA A 208 23.57 -24.57 34.41
N ALA A 209 24.69 -25.18 34.00
CA ALA A 209 24.71 -25.91 32.73
C ALA A 209 24.51 -27.42 33.00
N ASN A 210 23.36 -27.94 32.57
CA ASN A 210 23.14 -29.38 32.38
C ASN A 210 24.35 -30.02 31.67
N PRO A 211 24.67 -31.30 31.94
CA PRO A 211 25.82 -31.94 31.32
C PRO A 211 25.69 -31.85 29.80
N VAL A 212 26.65 -31.18 29.18
CA VAL A 212 26.84 -31.18 27.73
C VAL A 212 27.18 -32.62 27.37
N ILE A 213 26.18 -33.40 26.99
CA ILE A 213 26.39 -34.66 26.27
C ILE A 213 27.16 -34.27 25.01
N GLN A 214 28.43 -34.63 24.97
CA GLN A 214 29.24 -34.54 23.76
C GLN A 214 28.65 -35.52 22.74
N VAL A 215 27.71 -35.05 21.93
CA VAL A 215 27.29 -35.78 20.74
C VAL A 215 28.47 -35.73 19.79
N LYS A 216 29.20 -36.85 19.66
CA LYS A 216 30.16 -37.06 18.59
C LYS A 216 29.43 -36.76 17.28
N LYS A 217 29.97 -35.82 16.50
CA LYS A 217 29.52 -35.56 15.15
C LYS A 217 29.97 -36.74 14.29
N GLU A 218 29.14 -37.78 14.25
CA GLU A 218 29.33 -38.87 13.30
C GLU A 218 29.16 -38.29 11.89
N GLU A 219 30.18 -38.47 11.05
CA GLU A 219 30.09 -38.21 9.62
C GLU A 219 29.10 -39.19 9.02
N TYR A 220 27.86 -38.75 8.83
CA TYR A 220 26.87 -39.51 8.08
C TYR A 220 27.28 -39.48 6.60
N SER A 221 27.89 -40.57 6.14
CA SER A 221 27.94 -40.90 4.72
C SER A 221 26.51 -41.03 4.22
N GLU A 222 26.08 -40.13 3.34
CA GLU A 222 24.79 -40.19 2.64
C GLU A 222 24.79 -41.38 1.68
N SER A 223 24.61 -42.58 2.23
CA SER A 223 24.13 -43.72 1.47
C SER A 223 22.64 -43.52 1.16
N PRO A 224 22.13 -44.00 0.00
CA PRO A 224 20.73 -43.81 -0.38
C PRO A 224 19.82 -44.38 0.71
N SER A 225 19.06 -43.49 1.34
CA SER A 225 18.25 -43.79 2.52
C SER A 225 17.24 -44.90 2.22
N VAL A 226 17.44 -46.08 2.81
CA VAL A 226 16.42 -47.13 2.87
C VAL A 226 15.24 -46.56 3.67
N ARG A 227 14.02 -46.65 3.13
CA ARG A 227 12.80 -46.18 3.81
C ARG A 227 12.59 -46.99 5.10
N THR A 228 12.85 -46.38 6.24
CA THR A 228 12.83 -47.06 7.55
C THR A 228 11.44 -47.12 8.20
N ASN A 229 10.45 -46.40 7.68
CA ASN A 229 9.11 -46.23 8.28
C ASN A 229 9.11 -45.75 9.76
N ASN A 230 10.24 -45.27 10.27
CA ASN A 230 10.37 -44.75 11.62
C ASN A 230 9.92 -43.29 11.67
N VAL A 231 9.06 -42.96 12.63
CA VAL A 231 8.65 -41.57 12.93
C VAL A 231 9.42 -41.11 14.15
N PHE A 232 10.26 -40.10 13.98
CA PHE A 232 10.96 -39.45 15.09
C PHE A 232 10.22 -38.17 15.45
N VAL A 233 9.81 -38.04 16.70
CA VAL A 233 9.18 -36.83 17.23
C VAL A 233 10.25 -36.04 17.97
N CYS A 234 10.41 -34.77 17.60
CA CYS A 234 11.23 -33.81 18.33
C CYS A 234 10.28 -32.79 18.98
N THR A 235 10.35 -32.65 20.30
CA THR A 235 9.63 -31.63 21.05
C THR A 235 10.57 -30.50 21.39
N GLN A 236 10.19 -29.26 21.05
CA GLN A 236 10.93 -28.07 21.44
C GLN A 236 10.10 -27.27 22.44
N GLU A 237 10.69 -26.95 23.58
CA GLU A 237 10.03 -26.14 24.60
C GLU A 237 9.98 -24.67 24.16
N ILE A 238 8.80 -24.05 24.30
CA ILE A 238 8.62 -22.61 24.07
C ILE A 238 9.06 -21.90 25.35
N THR A 239 10.18 -21.18 25.29
CA THR A 239 10.81 -20.59 26.48
C THR A 239 10.16 -19.29 26.96
N GLY A 240 9.43 -18.59 26.08
CA GLY A 240 8.85 -17.27 26.32
C GLY A 240 9.89 -16.17 26.46
N LYS A 241 11.11 -16.35 25.93
CA LYS A 241 12.21 -15.40 26.10
C LYS A 241 12.17 -14.30 25.05
N ALA A 242 12.16 -13.05 25.51
CA ALA A 242 12.27 -11.88 24.67
C ALA A 242 13.44 -11.00 25.12
N PHE A 243 14.08 -10.35 24.16
CA PHE A 243 15.25 -9.51 24.37
C PHE A 243 15.00 -8.17 23.70
N SER A 244 15.27 -7.06 24.38
CA SER A 244 15.12 -5.73 23.77
C SER A 244 16.38 -4.90 23.92
N ASP A 245 16.60 -4.05 22.92
CA ASP A 245 17.65 -3.04 22.90
C ASP A 245 17.28 -1.96 21.86
N GLN A 246 17.99 -0.83 21.88
CA GLN A 246 17.75 0.32 21.02
C GLN A 246 18.93 0.60 20.11
N THR A 247 18.65 1.13 18.92
CA THR A 247 19.72 1.65 18.07
C THR A 247 20.31 2.94 18.65
N GLY A 248 21.49 3.31 18.15
CA GLY A 248 21.99 4.68 18.27
C GLY A 248 21.08 5.68 17.55
N LYS A 249 21.29 6.97 17.83
CA LYS A 249 20.58 8.06 17.16
C LYS A 249 20.93 8.06 15.66
N PHE A 250 19.93 8.09 14.80
CA PHE A 250 20.12 8.29 13.36
C PHE A 250 20.53 9.74 13.08
N VAL A 251 21.36 9.93 12.06
CA VAL A 251 21.88 11.27 11.68
C VAL A 251 20.75 12.20 11.25
N CYS A 252 19.82 11.67 10.46
CA CYS A 252 18.66 12.40 9.99
C CYS A 252 17.38 11.82 10.61
N PRO A 253 16.46 12.66 11.13
CA PRO A 253 15.14 12.20 11.52
C PRO A 253 14.36 11.69 10.31
N SER A 254 13.46 10.74 10.54
CA SER A 254 12.43 10.39 9.54
C SER A 254 11.46 11.57 9.33
N SER A 255 10.67 11.52 8.25
CA SER A 255 9.61 12.51 7.98
C SER A 255 8.58 12.63 9.11
N SER A 256 8.38 11.57 9.90
CA SER A 256 7.50 11.55 11.07
C SER A 256 8.20 11.94 12.37
N GLY A 257 9.46 12.41 12.32
CA GLY A 257 10.22 12.85 13.49
C GLY A 257 10.92 11.74 14.30
N ASN A 258 10.89 10.49 13.82
CA ASN A 258 11.59 9.38 14.48
C ASN A 258 13.11 9.46 14.32
N ASN A 259 13.86 9.23 15.40
CA ASN A 259 15.33 9.30 15.45
C ASN A 259 16.01 8.02 15.88
N TYR A 260 15.25 7.03 16.34
CA TYR A 260 15.76 5.76 16.85
C TYR A 260 14.86 4.62 16.37
N VAL A 261 15.37 3.40 16.45
CA VAL A 261 14.59 2.18 16.27
C VAL A 261 14.72 1.32 17.52
N PHE A 262 13.60 1.00 18.13
CA PHE A 262 13.47 -0.01 19.18
C PHE A 262 13.43 -1.40 18.55
N ILE A 263 14.27 -2.30 19.06
CA ILE A 263 14.37 -3.68 18.59
C ILE A 263 13.95 -4.61 19.71
N LEU A 264 13.01 -5.51 19.41
CA LEU A 264 12.66 -6.65 20.24
C LEU A 264 12.89 -7.92 19.46
N TYR A 265 13.68 -8.82 20.02
CA TYR A 265 13.96 -10.15 19.50
C TYR A 265 13.19 -11.19 20.32
N ASP A 266 12.30 -11.92 19.64
CA ASP A 266 11.65 -13.11 20.20
C ASP A 266 12.52 -14.33 19.89
N TYR A 267 12.94 -15.02 20.96
CA TYR A 267 13.82 -16.17 20.86
C TYR A 267 13.14 -17.39 20.23
N ASP A 268 11.88 -17.64 20.56
CA ASP A 268 11.22 -18.90 20.19
C ASP A 268 10.76 -18.87 18.72
N SER A 269 10.20 -17.74 18.26
CA SER A 269 9.87 -17.55 16.85
C SER A 269 11.08 -17.11 16.00
N ASN A 270 12.18 -16.72 16.67
CA ASN A 270 13.38 -16.16 16.05
C ASN A 270 13.07 -14.92 15.16
N THR A 271 12.08 -14.12 15.55
CA THR A 271 11.68 -12.90 14.85
C THR A 271 12.34 -11.67 15.44
N ILE A 272 12.60 -10.68 14.60
CA ILE A 272 13.12 -9.37 15.00
C ILE A 272 12.03 -8.33 14.70
N HIS A 273 11.48 -7.74 15.75
CA HIS A 273 10.49 -6.68 15.68
C HIS A 273 11.20 -5.33 15.78
N ALA A 274 10.99 -4.47 14.79
CA ALA A 274 11.56 -3.14 14.75
C ALA A 274 10.45 -2.07 14.78
N ARG A 275 10.57 -1.11 15.70
CA ARG A 275 9.65 0.04 15.84
C ARG A 275 10.42 1.33 15.83
N ALA A 276 10.06 2.25 14.93
CA ALA A 276 10.65 3.59 14.92
C ALA A 276 10.11 4.41 16.10
N ILE A 277 10.99 5.13 16.80
CA ILE A 277 10.64 5.98 17.95
C ILE A 277 11.30 7.37 17.84
N PRO A 278 10.65 8.44 18.34
CA PRO A 278 11.18 9.81 18.28
C PRO A 278 12.34 10.06 19.24
N SER A 279 12.31 9.44 20.41
CA SER A 279 13.28 9.61 21.47
C SER A 279 13.42 8.34 22.31
N ARG A 280 14.50 8.24 23.08
CA ARG A 280 14.73 7.18 24.09
C ARG A 280 14.05 7.47 25.43
N THR A 281 13.05 8.35 25.46
CA THR A 281 12.34 8.65 26.71
C THR A 281 11.56 7.41 27.18
N LYS A 282 11.49 7.22 28.49
CA LYS A 282 10.82 6.09 29.17
C LYS A 282 9.43 5.76 28.56
N LEU A 283 8.59 6.78 28.41
CA LEU A 283 7.24 6.66 27.83
C LEU A 283 7.24 6.09 26.39
N GLN A 284 8.18 6.51 25.55
CA GLN A 284 8.26 6.07 24.15
C GLN A 284 8.74 4.63 24.04
N LEU A 285 9.68 4.23 24.91
CA LEU A 285 10.12 2.84 25.01
C LEU A 285 8.98 1.91 25.47
N LEU A 286 8.23 2.33 26.49
CA LEU A 286 7.06 1.59 26.96
C LEU A 286 6.00 1.45 25.86
N THR A 287 5.67 2.54 25.17
CA THR A 287 4.71 2.53 24.05
C THR A 287 5.15 1.57 22.94
N ALA A 288 6.43 1.60 22.57
CA ALA A 288 6.97 0.70 21.56
C ALA A 288 6.91 -0.77 22.01
N TYR A 289 7.29 -1.04 23.26
CA TYR A 289 7.25 -2.37 23.86
C TYR A 289 5.83 -2.93 23.92
N ASP A 290 4.89 -2.18 24.51
CA ASP A 290 3.47 -2.54 24.58
C ASP A 290 2.89 -2.86 23.21
N SER A 291 3.19 -2.03 22.19
CA SER A 291 2.74 -2.28 20.82
C SER A 291 3.21 -3.62 20.25
N ILE A 292 4.45 -4.03 20.56
CA ILE A 292 5.03 -5.30 20.08
C ILE A 292 4.46 -6.46 20.89
N VAL A 293 4.35 -6.34 22.21
CA VAL A 293 3.78 -7.38 23.07
C VAL A 293 2.32 -7.65 22.71
N LYS A 294 1.52 -6.62 22.43
CA LYS A 294 0.15 -6.78 21.93
C LYS A 294 0.10 -7.51 20.59
N GLU A 295 0.99 -7.16 19.64
CA GLU A 295 1.08 -7.83 18.34
C GLU A 295 1.45 -9.31 18.50
N LEU A 296 2.42 -9.61 19.36
CA LEU A 296 2.84 -10.98 19.66
C LEU A 296 1.73 -11.78 20.33
N THR A 297 1.07 -11.19 21.33
CA THR A 297 -0.01 -11.82 22.09
C THR A 297 -1.20 -12.14 21.19
N ALA A 298 -1.56 -11.21 20.29
CA ALA A 298 -2.59 -11.44 19.28
C ALA A 298 -2.26 -12.60 18.31
N ARG A 299 -0.97 -12.92 18.16
CA ARG A 299 -0.48 -14.06 17.35
C ARG A 299 -0.20 -15.32 18.18
N GLY A 300 -0.61 -15.34 19.45
CA GLY A 300 -0.48 -16.51 20.33
C GLY A 300 0.86 -16.63 21.06
N PHE A 301 1.72 -15.60 21.02
CA PHE A 301 2.97 -15.58 21.78
C PHE A 301 2.91 -14.50 22.88
N LYS A 302 2.96 -14.92 24.14
CA LYS A 302 3.11 -14.01 25.28
C LYS A 302 4.52 -14.16 25.87
N PRO A 303 5.34 -13.09 25.88
CA PRO A 303 6.64 -13.13 26.55
C PRO A 303 6.48 -13.48 28.03
N ARG A 304 7.35 -14.36 28.54
CA ARG A 304 7.42 -14.73 29.97
C ARG A 304 8.64 -14.14 30.65
N LEU A 305 9.75 -14.01 29.92
CA LEU A 305 11.00 -13.46 30.43
C LEU A 305 11.54 -12.41 29.45
N GLN A 306 11.53 -11.14 29.87
CA GLN A 306 12.16 -10.04 29.16
C GLN A 306 13.59 -9.83 29.66
N ARG A 307 14.55 -9.75 28.74
CA ARG A 307 15.93 -9.33 29.03
C ARG A 307 16.23 -7.99 28.40
N LEU A 308 16.77 -7.09 29.19
CA LEU A 308 17.12 -5.75 28.74
C LEU A 308 18.33 -5.18 29.51
N ASP A 309 18.80 -4.03 29.03
CA ASP A 309 19.80 -3.17 29.66
C ASP A 309 19.30 -2.63 31.02
N ASN A 310 20.23 -2.19 31.88
CA ASN A 310 19.96 -1.51 33.15
C ASN A 310 19.21 -0.16 33.01
N GLU A 311 18.95 0.35 31.82
CA GLU A 311 18.16 1.57 31.56
C GLU A 311 16.62 1.33 31.54
N ILE A 312 16.08 0.43 32.38
CA ILE A 312 14.63 0.24 32.50
C ILE A 312 13.99 1.37 33.34
N SER A 313 12.78 1.78 32.98
CA SER A 313 11.96 2.69 33.79
C SER A 313 11.04 1.96 34.76
N GLU A 314 10.76 2.57 35.91
CA GLU A 314 9.75 2.10 36.87
C GLU A 314 8.39 1.80 36.19
N ASP A 315 7.92 2.67 35.29
CA ASP A 315 6.68 2.45 34.52
C ASP A 315 6.71 1.16 33.69
N MET A 316 7.88 0.80 33.17
CA MET A 316 8.08 -0.39 32.33
C MET A 316 8.18 -1.65 33.20
N GLU A 317 8.78 -1.55 34.38
CA GLU A 317 8.75 -2.61 35.39
C GLU A 317 7.31 -2.88 35.85
N HIS A 318 6.56 -1.83 36.19
CA HIS A 318 5.15 -1.95 36.58
C HIS A 318 4.30 -2.58 35.48
N TYR A 319 4.49 -2.16 34.23
CA TYR A 319 3.80 -2.78 33.08
C TYR A 319 4.14 -4.27 32.94
N MET A 320 5.43 -4.64 33.04
CA MET A 320 5.85 -6.04 32.95
C MET A 320 5.26 -6.89 34.07
N LEU A 321 5.24 -6.38 35.30
CA LEU A 321 4.61 -7.06 36.43
C LEU A 321 3.09 -7.21 36.26
N GLN A 322 2.41 -6.18 35.75
CA GLN A 322 0.97 -6.23 35.46
C GLN A 322 0.64 -7.27 34.39
N GLU A 323 1.50 -7.40 33.38
CA GLU A 323 1.34 -8.38 32.31
C GLU A 323 1.90 -9.77 32.65
N ASP A 324 2.33 -10.02 33.89
CA ASP A 324 2.94 -11.31 34.31
C ASP A 324 4.17 -11.69 33.46
N ILE A 325 5.01 -10.70 33.17
CA ILE A 325 6.27 -10.83 32.44
C ILE A 325 7.41 -10.64 33.43
N ALA A 326 8.17 -11.70 33.70
CA ALA A 326 9.40 -11.58 34.48
C ALA A 326 10.44 -10.78 33.69
N PHE A 327 11.26 -9.99 34.37
CA PHE A 327 12.35 -9.26 33.72
C PHE A 327 13.71 -9.56 34.34
N GLN A 328 14.75 -9.47 33.52
CA GLN A 328 16.14 -9.64 33.94
C GLN A 328 17.01 -8.55 33.31
N LEU A 329 17.68 -7.78 34.17
CA LEU A 329 18.62 -6.75 33.75
C LEU A 329 19.99 -7.36 33.44
N THR A 330 20.59 -6.90 32.35
CA THR A 330 21.93 -7.32 31.93
C THR A 330 22.97 -6.43 32.60
N PRO A 331 23.94 -6.97 33.34
CA PRO A 331 24.97 -6.15 33.98
C PRO A 331 25.77 -5.34 32.94
N ALA A 332 26.11 -4.09 33.29
CA ALA A 332 26.94 -3.23 32.47
C ALA A 332 28.25 -3.93 32.06
N GLY A 333 28.59 -3.88 30.76
CA GLY A 333 29.80 -4.49 30.20
C GLY A 333 29.72 -5.97 29.82
N LEU A 334 28.61 -6.68 30.12
CA LEU A 334 28.39 -8.08 29.74
C LEU A 334 27.43 -8.22 28.54
N HIS A 335 27.76 -7.55 27.43
CA HIS A 335 26.93 -7.48 26.22
C HIS A 335 26.57 -8.86 25.61
N ARG A 336 27.37 -9.91 25.88
CA ARG A 336 27.12 -11.28 25.39
C ARG A 336 25.82 -11.92 25.88
N ARG A 337 25.20 -11.40 26.95
CA ARG A 337 23.95 -11.97 27.50
C ARG A 337 22.69 -11.44 26.82
N ASN A 338 22.76 -10.30 26.16
CA ASN A 338 21.62 -9.73 25.45
C ASN A 338 21.66 -10.16 23.98
N LEU A 339 20.82 -11.14 23.61
CA LEU A 339 20.70 -11.57 22.22
C LEU A 339 20.15 -10.48 21.30
N ALA A 340 19.54 -9.42 21.85
CA ALA A 340 19.12 -8.24 21.09
C ALA A 340 20.29 -7.53 20.39
N GLU A 341 21.52 -7.59 20.90
CA GLU A 341 22.67 -6.98 20.23
C GLU A 341 22.94 -7.64 18.86
N ARG A 342 22.85 -8.98 18.81
CA ARG A 342 22.96 -9.74 17.56
C ARG A 342 21.78 -9.45 16.64
N ALA A 343 20.57 -9.33 17.20
CA ALA A 343 19.39 -8.94 16.43
C ALA A 343 19.53 -7.54 15.82
N ILE A 344 20.05 -6.56 16.58
CA ILE A 344 20.36 -5.21 16.09
C ILE A 344 21.38 -5.27 14.95
N GLN A 345 22.43 -6.08 15.06
CA GLN A 345 23.39 -6.23 13.97
C GLN A 345 22.72 -6.76 12.70
N THR A 346 21.92 -7.82 12.82
CA THR A 346 21.15 -8.39 11.70
C THR A 346 20.20 -7.35 11.08
N PHE A 347 19.46 -6.63 11.92
CA PHE A 347 18.55 -5.57 11.49
C PHE A 347 19.30 -4.47 10.75
N LYS A 348 20.38 -3.93 11.32
CA LYS A 348 21.18 -2.85 10.70
C LYS A 348 21.68 -3.26 9.32
N ASN A 349 22.24 -4.46 9.21
CA ASN A 349 22.73 -5.01 7.96
C ASN A 349 21.63 -5.06 6.88
N HIS A 350 20.46 -5.58 7.25
CA HIS A 350 19.33 -5.66 6.33
C HIS A 350 18.73 -4.29 5.99
N PHE A 351 18.63 -3.41 6.98
CA PHE A 351 18.11 -2.05 6.81
C PHE A 351 19.01 -1.22 5.89
N ILE A 352 20.33 -1.34 6.02
CA ILE A 352 21.31 -0.71 5.11
C ILE A 352 21.10 -1.18 3.67
N ALA A 353 20.88 -2.48 3.44
CA ALA A 353 20.58 -3.00 2.11
C ALA A 353 19.31 -2.37 1.51
N GLY A 354 18.29 -2.09 2.32
CA GLY A 354 17.07 -1.41 1.87
C GLY A 354 17.24 0.08 1.54
N LEU A 355 18.28 0.73 2.08
CA LEU A 355 18.57 2.14 1.85
C LEU A 355 19.56 2.40 0.69
N CYS A 356 20.21 1.36 0.17
CA CYS A 356 21.31 1.45 -0.80
C CYS A 356 20.87 1.53 -2.27
#